data_AF-A0A9N9DXA2-F1
#
_entry.id   AF-A0A9N9DXA2-F1
#
_cell.length_a   1.000
_cell.length_b   1.000
_cell.length_c   1.000
_cell.angle_alpha   90.00
_cell.angle_beta   90.00
_cell.angle_gamma   90.00
#
_symmetry.space_group_name_H-M   'P 1'
#
loop_
_entity.id
_entity.type
_entity.pdbx_description
1 polymer ?
#
loop_
_entity_poly.entity_id
_entity_poly.type
_entity_poly.pdbx_seq_one_letter_code
_entity_poly.pdbx_strand_id
1 'polypeptide(L)'
;MAPVPTSVIRAVPREALTKLSIQRPTRVSLSQLYTIGRHVLDSSSPGRYLIPAQFLHAELPIRLSQTLNILQSPLVPQAFTSMPTFKKFTQQYYDYISILMSTSKPDNKKKEEEFTNVIRLLKKEHRNNLLSLRQTFREIVD
;
A
#
# COMPACT_ATOMS: atom_id res chain seq x y z
N MET A 1 12.56 14.78 20.78
CA MET A 1 11.81 13.71 20.08
C MET A 1 10.34 13.92 20.38
N ALA A 2 9.57 14.45 19.42
CA ALA A 2 8.13 14.58 19.59
C ALA A 2 7.46 13.20 19.37
N PRO A 3 6.52 12.78 20.22
CA PRO A 3 5.77 11.54 20.01
C PRO A 3 4.92 11.65 18.75
N VAL A 4 5.01 10.63 17.90
CA VAL A 4 4.16 10.46 16.72
C VAL A 4 2.71 10.36 17.20
N PRO A 5 1.77 11.19 16.69
CA PRO A 5 0.38 11.09 17.10
C PRO A 5 -0.15 9.72 16.70
N THR A 6 -0.67 8.98 17.68
CA THR A 6 -1.48 7.78 17.51
C THR A 6 -2.72 8.19 16.72
N SER A 7 -2.61 8.20 15.39
CA SER A 7 -3.72 8.54 14.52
C SER A 7 -4.80 7.49 14.72
N VAL A 8 -5.93 7.95 15.27
CA VAL A 8 -7.22 7.26 15.25
C VAL A 8 -7.35 6.53 13.92
N ILE A 9 -7.26 5.20 13.92
CA ILE A 9 -7.49 4.37 12.73
C ILE A 9 -8.95 4.61 12.37
N ARG A 10 -9.21 5.57 11.46
CA ARG A 10 -10.54 5.70 10.86
C ARG A 10 -10.74 4.43 10.04
N ALA A 11 -11.69 3.60 10.46
CA ALA A 11 -12.11 2.46 9.67
C ALA A 11 -12.47 2.96 8.26
N VAL A 12 -11.81 2.43 7.23
CA VAL A 12 -12.16 2.76 5.85
C VAL A 12 -13.60 2.29 5.64
N PRO A 13 -14.53 3.15 5.22
CA PRO A 13 -15.90 2.73 4.95
C PRO A 13 -15.88 1.58 3.94
N ARG A 14 -16.57 0.47 4.24
CA ARG A 14 -16.58 -0.71 3.36
C ARG A 14 -16.95 -0.37 1.92
N GLU A 15 -17.87 0.58 1.74
CA GLU A 15 -18.27 1.10 0.44
C GLU A 15 -17.11 1.71 -0.36
N ALA A 16 -16.20 2.42 0.31
CA ALA A 16 -15.04 3.02 -0.33
C ALA A 16 -14.05 1.95 -0.80
N LEU A 17 -13.88 0.88 -0.01
CA LEU A 17 -13.05 -0.28 -0.41
C LEU A 17 -13.67 -1.03 -1.58
N THR A 18 -14.99 -1.26 -1.57
CA THR A 18 -15.68 -1.89 -2.69
C THR A 18 -15.50 -1.07 -3.96
N LYS A 19 -15.70 0.26 -3.90
CA LYS A 19 -15.47 1.18 -5.02
C LYS A 19 -14.03 1.14 -5.54
N LEU A 20 -13.04 1.10 -4.66
CA LEU A 20 -11.63 0.99 -5.07
C LEU A 20 -11.33 -0.37 -5.70
N SER A 21 -11.90 -1.45 -5.19
CA SER A 21 -11.59 -2.80 -5.65
C SER A 21 -12.07 -3.11 -7.07
N ILE A 22 -13.17 -2.47 -7.51
CA ILE A 22 -13.72 -2.64 -8.86
C ILE A 22 -13.02 -1.76 -9.91
N GLN A 23 -12.18 -0.80 -9.49
CA GLN A 23 -11.42 0.03 -10.42
C GLN A 23 -10.35 -0.79 -11.12
N ARG A 24 -10.16 -0.55 -12.42
CA ARG A 24 -9.11 -1.22 -13.19
C ARG A 24 -7.75 -0.56 -12.87
N PRO A 25 -6.74 -1.31 -12.38
CA PRO A 25 -5.42 -0.74 -12.14
C PRO A 25 -4.79 -0.27 -13.44
N THR A 26 -4.11 0.87 -13.41
CA THR A 26 -3.41 1.37 -14.60
C THR A 26 -2.23 0.46 -14.93
N ARG A 27 -2.22 -0.13 -16.12
CA ARG A 27 -1.07 -0.93 -16.57
C ARG A 27 0.08 0.01 -16.92
N VAL A 28 1.28 -0.31 -16.43
CA VAL A 28 2.50 0.45 -16.71
C VAL A 28 3.46 -0.44 -17.49
N SER A 29 3.93 0.03 -18.63
CA SER A 29 4.92 -0.68 -19.45
C SER A 29 6.35 -0.43 -18.94
N LEU A 30 7.28 -1.33 -19.29
CA LEU A 30 8.70 -1.14 -18.96
C LEU A 30 9.27 0.14 -19.59
N SER A 31 8.82 0.50 -20.80
CA SER A 31 9.20 1.74 -21.45
C SER A 31 8.75 2.98 -20.65
N GLN A 32 7.52 2.97 -20.11
CA GLN A 32 7.03 4.05 -19.25
C GLN A 32 7.82 4.14 -17.94
N LEU A 33 8.11 3.00 -17.30
CA LEU A 33 8.94 2.96 -16.09
C LEU A 33 10.35 3.50 -16.35
N TYR A 34 10.95 3.13 -17.48
CA TYR A 34 12.26 3.65 -17.89
C TYR A 34 12.23 5.16 -18.11
N THR A 35 11.24 5.67 -18.84
CA THR A 35 11.10 7.11 -19.10
C THR A 35 10.91 7.92 -17.82
N ILE A 36 10.06 7.44 -16.90
CA ILE A 36 9.86 8.07 -15.59
C ILE A 36 11.15 8.03 -14.77
N GLY A 37 11.85 6.88 -14.76
CA GLY A 37 13.12 6.72 -14.08
C GLY A 37 14.18 7.68 -14.60
N ARG A 38 14.32 7.80 -15.92
CA ARG A 38 15.21 8.78 -16.57
C ARG A 38 14.84 10.20 -16.21
N HIS A 39 13.56 10.56 -16.26
CA HIS A 39 13.11 11.89 -15.84
C HIS A 39 13.51 12.23 -14.40
N VAL A 40 13.36 11.28 -13.47
CA VAL A 40 13.74 11.45 -12.07
C VAL A 40 15.27 11.57 -11.90
N LEU A 41 16.05 10.84 -12.68
CA LEU A 41 17.52 10.87 -12.61
C LEU A 41 18.11 12.13 -13.24
N ASP A 42 17.58 12.51 -14.41
CA ASP A 42 18.10 13.62 -15.22
C ASP A 42 17.61 14.98 -14.70
N SER A 43 16.48 15.01 -13.98
CA SER A 43 15.95 16.23 -13.39
C SER A 43 16.66 16.58 -12.07
N SER A 44 17.30 17.76 -12.06
CA SER A 44 17.80 18.41 -10.83
C SER A 44 16.72 19.22 -10.10
N SER A 45 15.47 19.18 -10.59
CA SER A 45 14.39 19.97 -10.01
C SER A 45 13.94 19.40 -8.65
N PRO A 46 13.59 20.27 -7.69
CA PRO A 46 13.17 19.85 -6.36
C PRO A 46 11.80 19.15 -6.32
N GLY A 47 11.13 18.94 -7.47
CA GLY A 47 9.82 18.28 -7.60
C GLY A 47 9.83 17.04 -8.50
N ARG A 48 11.00 16.48 -8.83
CA ARG A 48 11.15 15.34 -9.74
C ARG A 48 10.34 14.09 -9.36
N TYR A 49 10.00 13.92 -8.08
CA TYR A 49 9.20 12.80 -7.57
C TYR A 49 7.69 13.06 -7.58
N LEU A 50 7.25 14.27 -7.93
CA LEU A 50 5.84 14.67 -7.82
C LEU A 50 4.93 13.82 -8.72
N ILE A 51 5.33 13.61 -9.98
CA ILE A 51 4.57 12.79 -10.94
C ILE A 51 4.46 11.33 -10.46
N PRO A 52 5.58 10.63 -10.10
CA PRO A 52 5.50 9.31 -9.48
C PRO A 52 4.64 9.26 -8.22
N ALA A 53 4.76 10.26 -7.34
CA ALA A 53 4.00 10.30 -6.09
C ALA A 53 2.49 10.44 -6.34
N GLN A 54 2.09 11.30 -7.28
CA GLN A 54 0.67 11.45 -7.66
C GLN A 54 0.10 10.16 -8.25
N PHE A 55 0.86 9.51 -9.12
CA PHE A 55 0.47 8.22 -9.69
C PHE A 55 0.28 7.17 -8.59
N LEU A 56 1.26 7.03 -7.69
CA LEU A 56 1.21 6.05 -6.61
C LEU A 56 0.09 6.34 -5.60
N HIS A 57 -0.18 7.62 -5.30
CA HIS A 57 -1.27 8.03 -4.40
C HIS A 57 -2.64 7.57 -4.92
N ALA A 58 -2.87 7.68 -6.24
CA ALA A 58 -4.10 7.20 -6.87
C ALA A 58 -4.15 5.67 -7.01
N GLU A 59 -3.02 5.03 -7.35
CA GLU A 59 -2.99 3.62 -7.76
C GLU A 59 -2.82 2.62 -6.62
N LEU A 60 -2.06 2.97 -5.57
CA LEU A 60 -1.78 2.03 -4.48
C LEU A 60 -3.05 1.59 -3.73
N PRO A 61 -4.00 2.49 -3.36
CA PRO A 61 -5.24 2.09 -2.69
C PRO A 61 -6.06 1.09 -3.52
N ILE A 62 -6.11 1.26 -4.85
CA ILE A 62 -6.81 0.38 -5.78
C ILE A 62 -6.22 -1.03 -5.71
N ARG A 63 -4.90 -1.15 -5.90
CA ARG A 63 -4.19 -2.44 -5.93
C ARG A 63 -4.22 -3.17 -4.59
N LEU A 64 -4.10 -2.44 -3.50
CA LEU A 64 -4.20 -3.01 -2.15
C LEU A 64 -5.62 -3.49 -1.87
N SER A 65 -6.65 -2.75 -2.29
CA SER A 65 -8.06 -3.17 -2.15
C SER A 65 -8.36 -4.45 -2.93
N GLN A 66 -7.78 -4.62 -4.13
CA GLN A 66 -7.91 -5.86 -4.90
C GLN A 66 -7.20 -7.03 -4.24
N THR A 67 -6.01 -6.80 -3.69
CA THR A 67 -5.28 -7.82 -2.93
C THR A 67 -6.10 -8.26 -1.71
N LEU A 68 -6.73 -7.30 -1.04
CA LEU A 68 -7.61 -7.58 0.10
C LEU A 68 -8.81 -8.45 -0.29
N ASN A 69 -9.45 -8.19 -1.43
CA ASN A 69 -10.51 -9.05 -1.95
C ASN A 69 -10.04 -10.49 -2.21
N ILE A 70 -8.80 -10.66 -2.70
CA ILE A 70 -8.20 -11.99 -2.89
C ILE A 70 -7.97 -12.67 -1.53
N LEU A 71 -7.44 -11.96 -0.54
CA LEU A 71 -7.20 -12.49 0.81
C LEU A 71 -8.50 -12.91 1.53
N GLN A 72 -9.63 -12.31 1.15
CA GLN A 72 -10.96 -12.62 1.68
C GLN A 72 -11.77 -13.55 0.77
N SER A 73 -11.20 -13.94 -0.36
CA SER A 73 -11.86 -14.81 -1.33
C SER A 73 -12.04 -16.21 -0.73
N PRO A 74 -13.13 -16.92 -1.06
CA PRO A 74 -13.30 -18.33 -0.70
C PRO A 74 -12.20 -19.24 -1.28
N LEU A 75 -11.37 -18.74 -2.20
CA LEU A 75 -10.19 -19.44 -2.71
C LEU A 75 -9.09 -19.61 -1.67
N VAL A 76 -9.07 -18.80 -0.61
CA VAL A 76 -8.12 -18.94 0.49
C VAL A 76 -8.61 -20.05 1.42
N PRO A 77 -7.83 -21.14 1.63
CA PRO A 77 -8.25 -22.23 2.50
C PRO A 77 -8.61 -21.75 3.91
N GLN A 78 -9.69 -22.30 4.46
CA GLN A 78 -10.23 -21.88 5.75
C GLN A 78 -9.20 -22.03 6.89
N ALA A 79 -8.33 -23.03 6.79
CA ALA A 79 -7.19 -23.23 7.69
C ALA A 79 -6.30 -21.99 7.83
N PHE A 80 -6.11 -21.22 6.75
CA PHE A 80 -5.35 -19.96 6.81
C PHE A 80 -6.19 -18.82 7.39
N THR A 81 -7.47 -18.74 7.03
CA THR A 81 -8.34 -17.65 7.51
C THR A 81 -8.55 -17.67 9.03
N SER A 82 -8.41 -18.84 9.68
CA SER A 82 -8.52 -18.97 11.13
C SER A 82 -7.24 -18.54 11.87
N MET A 83 -6.09 -18.51 11.19
CA MET A 83 -4.79 -18.23 11.80
C MET A 83 -4.66 -16.77 12.27
N PRO A 84 -4.20 -16.52 13.50
CA PRO A 84 -3.98 -15.18 14.03
C PRO A 84 -3.05 -14.33 13.15
N THR A 85 -1.95 -14.93 12.65
CA THR A 85 -0.98 -14.24 11.78
C THR A 85 -1.62 -13.79 10.47
N PHE A 86 -2.45 -14.64 9.86
CA PHE A 86 -3.16 -14.31 8.61
C PHE A 86 -4.21 -13.21 8.85
N LYS A 87 -4.98 -13.29 9.95
CA LYS A 87 -5.92 -12.23 10.32
C LYS A 87 -5.22 -10.89 10.55
N LYS A 88 -4.09 -10.89 11.25
CA LYS A 88 -3.26 -9.69 11.47
C LYS A 88 -2.73 -9.14 10.16
N PHE A 89 -2.25 -10.01 9.27
CA PHE A 89 -1.78 -9.62 7.93
C PHE A 89 -2.90 -8.95 7.12
N THR A 90 -4.09 -9.55 7.06
CA THR A 90 -5.25 -8.97 6.38
C THR A 90 -5.67 -7.64 7.00
N GLN A 91 -5.66 -7.52 8.33
CA GLN A 91 -5.96 -6.26 9.02
C GLN A 91 -4.96 -5.15 8.65
N GLN A 92 -3.67 -5.48 8.52
CA GLN A 92 -2.66 -4.49 8.12
C GLN A 92 -2.91 -3.93 6.71
N TYR A 93 -3.49 -4.71 5.79
CA TYR A 93 -3.89 -4.17 4.48
C TYR A 93 -5.00 -3.13 4.59
N TYR A 94 -5.98 -3.34 5.47
CA TYR A 94 -6.97 -2.30 5.79
C TYR A 94 -6.30 -1.03 6.32
N ASP A 95 -5.34 -1.18 7.22
CA ASP A 95 -4.63 -0.05 7.81
C ASP A 95 -3.80 0.70 6.75
N TYR A 96 -3.13 -0.02 5.85
CA TYR A 96 -2.37 0.58 4.75
C TYR A 96 -3.27 1.39 3.82
N ILE A 97 -4.44 0.85 3.45
CA ILE A 97 -5.40 1.57 2.61
C ILE A 97 -5.92 2.81 3.35
N SER A 98 -6.22 2.70 4.65
CA SER A 98 -6.66 3.84 5.47
C SER A 98 -5.62 4.95 5.53
N ILE A 99 -4.36 4.59 5.75
CA ILE A 99 -3.23 5.54 5.79
C ILE A 99 -3.07 6.22 4.43
N LEU A 100 -3.11 5.47 3.32
CA LEU A 100 -2.97 6.05 1.98
C LEU A 100 -4.13 6.98 1.62
N MET A 101 -5.37 6.60 1.96
CA MET A 101 -6.56 7.41 1.71
C MET A 101 -6.64 8.66 2.58
N SER A 102 -6.10 8.61 3.80
CA SER A 102 -6.04 9.76 4.70
C SER A 102 -4.87 10.70 4.39
N THR A 103 -3.86 10.24 3.66
CA THR A 103 -2.76 11.09 3.21
C THR A 103 -3.24 12.04 2.13
N SER A 104 -2.91 13.32 2.27
CA SER A 104 -3.27 14.34 1.28
C SER A 104 -2.63 14.07 -0.08
N LYS A 105 -3.34 14.37 -1.17
CA LYS A 105 -2.81 14.26 -2.53
C LYS A 105 -1.49 15.06 -2.65
N PRO A 106 -0.40 14.46 -3.17
CA PRO A 106 0.87 15.14 -3.34
C PRO A 106 0.78 16.13 -4.52
N ASP A 107 0.36 17.37 -4.26
CA ASP A 107 0.24 18.45 -5.26
C ASP A 107 1.42 19.43 -5.24
N ASN A 108 2.30 19.32 -4.25
CA ASN A 108 3.50 20.13 -4.10
C ASN A 108 4.63 19.32 -3.47
N LYS A 109 5.84 19.89 -3.47
CA LYS A 109 7.05 19.24 -2.94
C LYS A 109 6.90 18.76 -1.49
N LYS A 110 6.33 19.57 -0.62
CA LYS A 110 6.21 19.23 0.81
C LYS A 110 5.30 18.01 1.00
N LYS A 111 4.14 18.01 0.33
CA LYS A 111 3.20 16.87 0.39
C LYS A 111 3.75 15.63 -0.30
N GLU A 112 4.54 15.80 -1.36
CA GLU A 112 5.27 14.69 -1.99
C GLU A 112 6.23 14.04 -1.00
N GLU A 113 7.03 14.83 -0.29
CA GLU A 113 7.99 14.31 0.70
C GLU A 113 7.28 13.59 1.85
N GLU A 114 6.19 14.17 2.37
CA GLU A 114 5.32 13.54 3.37
C GLU A 114 4.79 12.18 2.89
N PHE A 115 4.22 12.14 1.67
CA PHE A 115 3.71 10.91 1.08
C PHE A 115 4.80 9.87 0.82
N THR A 116 5.97 10.29 0.36
CA THR A 116 7.12 9.41 0.14
C THR A 116 7.60 8.79 1.45
N ASN A 117 7.59 9.54 2.56
CA ASN A 117 7.90 9.00 3.89
C ASN A 117 6.85 7.97 4.36
N VAL A 118 5.57 8.22 4.09
CA VAL A 118 4.49 7.24 4.33
C VAL A 118 4.76 5.96 3.53
N ILE A 119 5.04 6.03 2.23
CA ILE A 119 5.34 4.85 1.41
C ILE A 119 6.54 4.07 1.96
N ARG A 120 7.62 4.75 2.37
CA ARG A 120 8.81 4.09 2.93
C ARG A 120 8.47 3.30 4.19
N LEU A 121 7.65 3.88 5.07
CA LEU A 121 7.18 3.21 6.28
C LEU A 121 6.34 1.97 5.91
N LEU A 122 5.33 2.14 5.06
CA LEU A 122 4.45 1.04 4.62
C LEU A 122 5.25 -0.10 3.97
N LYS A 123 6.25 0.22 3.14
CA LYS A 123 7.13 -0.78 2.52
C LYS A 123 7.92 -1.57 3.56
N LYS A 124 8.46 -0.90 4.59
CA LYS A 124 9.20 -1.55 5.67
C LYS A 124 8.30 -2.51 6.45
N GLU A 125 7.12 -2.04 6.87
CA GLU A 125 6.15 -2.84 7.60
C GLU A 125 5.68 -4.04 6.77
N HIS A 126 5.32 -3.81 5.49
CA HIS A 126 4.91 -4.87 4.58
C HIS A 126 5.97 -5.97 4.43
N ARG A 127 7.26 -5.60 4.32
CA ARG A 127 8.36 -6.57 4.25
C ARG A 127 8.44 -7.43 5.53
N ASN A 128 8.32 -6.82 6.70
CA ASN A 128 8.35 -7.54 7.97
C ASN A 128 7.18 -8.52 8.08
N ASN A 129 5.98 -8.09 7.66
CA ASN A 129 4.78 -8.91 7.70
C ASN A 129 4.85 -10.09 6.73
N LEU A 130 5.41 -9.91 5.53
CA LEU A 130 5.66 -11.02 4.60
C LEU A 130 6.63 -12.06 5.17
N LEU A 131 7.66 -11.64 5.89
CA LEU A 131 8.59 -12.56 6.53
C LEU A 131 7.91 -13.37 7.64
N SER A 132 7.05 -12.72 8.43
CA SER A 132 6.24 -13.40 9.45
C SER A 132 5.25 -14.39 8.83
N LEU A 133 4.56 -14.00 7.77
CA LEU A 133 3.61 -14.89 7.08
C LEU A 133 4.32 -16.10 6.46
N ARG A 134 5.50 -15.90 5.87
CA ARG A 134 6.33 -17.00 5.34
C ARG A 134 6.71 -18.00 6.43
N GLN A 135 7.05 -17.53 7.62
CA GLN A 135 7.40 -18.40 8.74
C GLN A 135 6.20 -19.26 9.15
N THR A 136 5.02 -18.64 9.28
CA THR A 136 3.77 -19.35 9.56
C THR A 136 3.44 -20.38 8.47
N PHE A 137 3.66 -20.07 7.18
CA PHE A 137 3.44 -21.06 6.12
C PHE A 137 4.37 -22.28 6.21
N ARG A 138 5.62 -22.12 6.67
CA ARG A 138 6.52 -23.26 6.88
C ARG A 138 6.01 -24.17 7.99
N GLU A 139 5.60 -23.58 9.11
CA GLU A 139 5.08 -24.30 10.28
C GLU A 139 3.78 -25.09 10.03
N ILE A 140 3.11 -24.89 8.90
CA ILE A 140 1.87 -25.60 8.52
C ILE A 140 2.15 -26.72 7.52
N VAL A 141 3.22 -26.57 6.73
CA VAL A 141 3.62 -27.53 5.70
C VAL A 141 4.55 -28.61 6.29
N ASP A 142 5.29 -28.25 7.34
CA ASP A 142 6.07 -29.16 8.19
C ASP A 142 5.20 -29.81 9.28
#